data_AF-A0A7J9PXL0-F1
#
_entry.id   AF-A0A7J9PXL0-F1
#
_cell.length_a   1.000
_cell.length_b   1.000
_cell.length_c   1.000
_cell.angle_alpha   90.00
_cell.angle_beta   90.00
_cell.angle_gamma   90.00
#
_symmetry.space_group_name_H-M   'P 1'
#
loop_
_entity.id
_entity.type
_entity.pdbx_description
1 polymer ?
#
loop_
_entity_poly.entity_id
_entity_poly.type
_entity_poly.pdbx_seq_one_letter_code
_entity_poly.pdbx_strand_id
1 'polypeptide(L)' 'MIIKESKLKKGLPKETGSVCPECGKLIKAKIFEENGKVMIEKTCSDHGSFKDVYWS' A
#
# COMPACT_ATOMS: atom_id res chain seq x y z
N MET A 1 -34.00 5.84 -3.98
CA MET A 1 -32.80 5.44 -3.21
C MET A 1 -31.59 5.96 -3.97
N ILE A 2 -30.85 6.92 -3.41
CA ILE A 2 -29.68 7.53 -4.07
C ILE A 2 -28.44 6.69 -3.76
N ILE A 3 -28.11 5.77 -4.66
CA ILE A 3 -26.81 5.08 -4.67
C ILE A 3 -25.75 6.10 -5.07
N LYS A 4 -25.08 6.67 -4.06
CA LYS A 4 -23.94 7.57 -4.25
C LYS A 4 -22.76 6.72 -4.71
N GLU A 5 -22.54 6.68 -6.01
CA GLU A 5 -21.44 5.92 -6.61
C GLU A 5 -20.11 6.39 -6.01
N SER A 6 -19.42 5.49 -5.31
CA SER A 6 -18.16 5.76 -4.65
C SER A 6 -17.10 6.10 -5.70
N LYS A 7 -16.82 7.40 -5.83
CA LYS A 7 -15.80 8.03 -6.69
C LYS A 7 -14.36 7.72 -6.25
N LEU A 8 -14.12 6.53 -5.70
CA LEU A 8 -12.78 6.03 -5.42
C LEU A 8 -12.18 5.64 -6.75
N LYS A 9 -11.08 6.30 -7.12
CA LYS A 9 -10.22 5.86 -8.23
C LYS A 9 -9.80 4.41 -7.92
N LYS A 10 -10.48 3.45 -8.53
CA LYS A 10 -10.12 2.03 -8.47
C LYS A 10 -8.91 1.87 -9.38
N GLY A 11 -7.73 1.73 -8.78
CA GLY A 11 -6.49 1.56 -9.52
C GLY A 11 -5.26 1.74 -8.64
N LEU A 12 -4.19 1.05 -9.03
CA LEU A 12 -2.85 1.22 -8.50
C LEU A 12 -2.10 2.24 -9.38
N PRO A 13 -1.08 2.96 -8.85
CA PRO A 13 -0.52 2.83 -7.51
C PRO A 13 -1.32 3.60 -6.45
N LYS A 14 -1.43 3.02 -5.26
CA LYS A 14 -2.05 3.64 -4.08
C LYS A 14 -1.06 3.68 -2.94
N GLU A 15 -0.88 4.86 -2.35
CA GLU A 15 -0.13 5.00 -1.10
C GLU A 15 -1.03 4.64 0.08
N THR A 16 -0.52 3.83 0.99
CA THR A 16 -1.18 3.41 2.23
C THR A 16 -0.22 3.57 3.40
N GLY A 17 -0.75 3.81 4.60
CA GLY A 17 0.04 3.61 5.81
C GLY A 17 0.14 2.11 6.12
N SER A 18 1.31 1.63 6.52
CA SER A 18 1.48 0.32 7.15
C SER A 18 2.11 0.49 8.52
N VAL A 19 1.88 -0.43 9.44
CA VAL A 19 2.52 -0.41 10.76
C VAL A 19 3.79 -1.26 10.67
N CYS A 20 4.93 -0.68 11.06
CA CYS A 20 6.17 -1.43 11.15
C CYS A 20 6.08 -2.41 12.34
N PRO A 21 6.29 -3.72 12.14
CA PRO A 21 6.20 -4.70 13.22
C PRO A 21 7.32 -4.58 14.25
N GLU A 22 8.45 -3.97 13.91
CA GLU A 22 9.58 -3.79 14.84
C GLU A 22 9.50 -2.46 15.60
N CYS A 23 9.15 -1.36 14.91
CA CYS A 23 8.98 -0.05 15.57
C CYS A 23 7.61 0.13 16.27
N GLY A 24 6.57 -0.55 15.79
CA GLY A 24 5.17 -0.19 16.10
C GLY A 24 4.72 1.17 15.54
N LYS A 25 5.52 1.81 14.67
CA LYS A 25 5.22 3.12 14.10
C LYS A 25 4.50 3.01 12.76
N LEU A 26 3.66 4.00 12.48
CA LEU A 26 3.03 4.17 11.17
C LEU A 26 4.11 4.58 10.16
N ILE A 27 4.34 3.73 9.17
CA ILE A 27 5.26 3.96 8.05
C ILE A 27 4.50 4.14 6.75
N LYS A 28 5.13 4.80 5.78
CA LYS A 28 4.56 4.92 4.43
C LYS A 28 4.78 3.61 3.68
N ALA A 29 3.71 3.12 3.06
CA ALA A 29 3.74 2.04 2.10
C ALA A 29 3.10 2.47 0.79
N LYS A 30 3.60 1.95 -0.32
CA LYS A 30 3.18 2.25 -1.67
C LYS A 30 2.83 0.95 -2.35
N ILE A 31 1.55 0.78 -2.64
CA ILE A 31 1.04 -0.36 -3.38
C ILE A 31 1.05 0.03 -4.86
N PHE A 32 1.59 -0.82 -5.73
CA PHE A 32 1.60 -0.62 -7.17
C PHE A 32 1.38 -1.94 -7.90
N GLU A 33 0.77 -1.88 -9.09
CA GLU A 33 0.62 -3.04 -9.96
C GLU A 33 1.84 -3.14 -10.86
N GLU A 34 2.50 -4.30 -10.88
CA GLU A 34 3.64 -4.60 -11.73
C GLU A 34 3.45 -6.00 -12.32
N ASN A 35 3.37 -6.08 -13.66
CA ASN A 35 3.18 -7.34 -14.39
C ASN A 35 1.95 -8.16 -13.96
N GLY A 36 0.83 -7.48 -13.67
CA GLY A 36 -0.42 -8.13 -13.24
C GLY A 36 -0.40 -8.63 -11.78
N LYS A 37 0.67 -8.33 -11.03
CA LYS A 37 0.76 -8.59 -9.59
C LYS A 37 0.74 -7.29 -8.83
N VAL A 38 0.06 -7.26 -7.70
CA VAL A 38 0.08 -6.11 -6.80
C VAL A 38 1.28 -6.25 -5.88
N MET A 39 2.21 -5.32 -5.98
CA MET A 39 3.36 -5.20 -5.09
C MET A 39 3.13 -4.07 -4.09
N ILE A 40 3.71 -4.22 -2.90
CA ILE A 40 3.70 -3.22 -1.83
C ILE A 40 5.13 -2.95 -1.40
N GLU A 41 5.56 -1.70 -1.52
CA GLU A 41 6.80 -1.20 -0.96
C GLU A 41 6.48 -0.50 0.36
N LYS A 42 7.22 -0.78 1.43
CA LYS A 42 7.05 -0.15 2.74
C LYS A 42 8.39 0.39 3.18
N THR A 43 8.44 1.66 3.56
CA THR A 43 9.69 2.33 3.91
C THR A 43 9.65 2.77 5.37
N CYS A 44 10.43 2.09 6.20
CA CYS A 44 10.67 2.46 7.58
C CYS A 44 12.00 3.22 7.68
N SER A 45 11.99 4.37 8.35
CA SER A 45 13.21 5.18 8.54
C SER A 45 14.29 4.47 9.37
N ASP A 46 13.89 3.50 10.20
CA ASP A 46 14.76 2.83 11.17
C ASP A 46 15.19 1.44 10.69
N HIS A 47 14.27 0.70 10.06
CA HIS A 47 14.48 -0.68 9.60
C HIS A 47 14.73 -0.81 8.10
N GLY A 48 14.59 0.28 7.34
CA GLY A 48 14.80 0.32 5.89
C GLY A 48 13.55 0.11 5.05
N SER A 49 13.77 -0.05 3.75
CA SER A 49 12.73 -0.24 2.73
C SER A 49 12.57 -1.72 2.39
N PHE A 50 11.34 -2.21 2.38
CA PHE A 50 11.02 -3.58 2.01
C PHE A 50 9.96 -3.59 0.92
N LYS A 51 10.14 -4.40 -0.12
CA LYS A 51 9.15 -4.61 -1.19
C LYS A 51 8.66 -6.04 -1.12
N ASP A 52 7.34 -6.22 -1.10
CA ASP A 52 6.68 -7.52 -1.00
C ASP A 52 5.50 -7.63 -1.97
N VAL A 53 4.97 -8.84 -2.19
CA VAL A 53 3.80 -9.07 -3.04
C VAL A 53 2.55 -8.95 -2.17
N TYR A 54 1.73 -7.95 -2.44
CA TYR A 54 0.48 -7.71 -1.72
C TYR A 54 -0.66 -8.60 -2.21
N TRP A 55 -0.75 -8.83 -3.53
CA TRP A 55 -1.79 -9.64 -4.15
C TRP A 55 -1.27 -10.25 -5.46
N SER A 56 -1.56 -11.53 -5.72
CA SER A 56 -1.26 -12.24 -6.97
C SER A 56 -2.50 -12.82 -7.61
#